data_AF-A0A0V0J5W8-F1
#
_entry.id   AF-A0A0V0J5W8-F1
#
_cell.length_a   1.000
_cell.length_b   1.000
_cell.length_c   1.000
_cell.angle_alpha   90.00
_cell.angle_beta   90.00
_cell.angle_gamma   90.00
#
_symmetry.space_group_name_H-M   'P 1'
#
loop_
_entity.id
_entity.type
_entity.pdbx_description
1 polymer ?
#
loop_
_entity_poly.entity_id
_entity_poly.type
_entity_poly.pdbx_seq_one_letter_code
_entity_poly.pdbx_strand_id
1 'polypeptide(L)'
;MLQRVQAFGQILDALDGESFDFTDAIPALALFETRGVSQRAWKAPLTIGDSFSIPVAGYTAVREARPPPMRDMYAPDPSVPVRAVTTYHLNDELQTPVDISETVRAYRYGASLVPFSDEDLEKIKELEEKCFSVIGFTRSENVPRHLYVGNSVMFFVADTPAHSSDTGDAASTAFSALAQALFELDAVALVRRVYSRSTAPVLGVLTPRIQATSTSLVYHELAFQQDIRTFTFNSLPVVNALSSSDGLDKRTNSKHRPSPEQVTAMEKFVDAM
;
A
#
# COMPACT_ATOMS: atom_id res chain seq x y z
N MET A 1 -5.02 -21.83 -45.62
CA MET A 1 -4.65 -21.07 -44.41
C MET A 1 -5.86 -20.81 -43.52
N LEU A 2 -6.93 -20.20 -44.03
CA LEU A 2 -8.18 -19.90 -43.28
C LEU A 2 -8.78 -21.08 -42.51
N GLN A 3 -8.87 -22.28 -43.09
CA GLN A 3 -9.38 -23.47 -42.39
C GLN A 3 -8.51 -23.90 -41.19
N ARG A 4 -7.20 -23.66 -41.24
CA ARG A 4 -6.29 -24.00 -40.12
C ARG A 4 -6.42 -23.01 -38.97
N VAL A 5 -6.64 -21.73 -39.28
CA VAL A 5 -6.90 -20.69 -38.28
C VAL A 5 -8.24 -20.92 -37.58
N GLN A 6 -9.29 -21.29 -38.34
CA GLN A 6 -10.58 -21.67 -37.74
C GLN A 6 -10.50 -22.91 -36.84
N ALA A 7 -9.76 -23.94 -37.26
CA ALA A 7 -9.56 -25.13 -36.42
C ALA A 7 -8.78 -24.80 -35.13
N PHE A 8 -7.80 -23.88 -35.21
CA PHE A 8 -7.04 -23.44 -34.04
C PHE A 8 -7.90 -22.60 -33.08
N GLY A 9 -8.78 -21.74 -33.62
CA GLY A 9 -9.76 -20.99 -32.82
C GLY A 9 -10.71 -21.90 -32.03
N GLN A 10 -11.22 -22.97 -32.66
CA GLN A 10 -12.07 -23.95 -31.96
C GLN A 10 -11.35 -24.68 -30.82
N ILE A 11 -10.03 -24.90 -30.96
CA ILE A 11 -9.21 -25.50 -29.91
C ILE A 11 -8.95 -24.50 -28.77
N LEU A 12 -8.69 -23.23 -29.10
CA LEU A 12 -8.54 -22.15 -28.12
C LEU A 12 -9.82 -21.99 -27.28
N ASP A 13 -10.98 -21.91 -27.92
CA ASP A 13 -12.27 -21.80 -27.24
C ASP A 13 -12.54 -23.00 -26.34
N ALA A 14 -12.17 -24.22 -26.78
CA ALA A 14 -12.34 -25.43 -25.98
C ALA A 14 -11.41 -25.50 -24.76
N LEU A 15 -10.30 -24.77 -24.78
CA LEU A 15 -9.28 -24.75 -23.73
C LEU A 15 -9.29 -23.46 -22.89
N ASP A 16 -10.22 -22.54 -23.15
CA ASP A 16 -10.24 -21.19 -22.57
C ASP A 16 -8.88 -20.48 -22.74
N GLY A 17 -8.27 -20.68 -23.91
CA GLY A 17 -6.93 -20.20 -24.24
C GLY A 17 -6.96 -18.87 -24.98
N GLU A 18 -5.92 -18.07 -24.77
CA GLU A 18 -5.72 -16.79 -25.46
C GLU A 18 -4.61 -16.89 -26.50
N SER A 19 -4.75 -16.20 -27.64
CA SER A 19 -3.73 -16.13 -28.69
C SER A 19 -3.27 -14.69 -28.91
N PHE A 20 -1.96 -14.48 -28.90
CA PHE A 20 -1.34 -13.18 -29.11
C PHE A 20 -0.36 -13.23 -30.27
N ASP A 21 -0.29 -12.14 -31.04
CA ASP A 21 0.77 -11.95 -32.03
C ASP A 21 2.09 -11.60 -31.32
N PHE A 22 3.22 -11.96 -31.92
CA PHE A 22 4.54 -11.70 -31.32
C PHE A 22 4.82 -10.20 -31.10
N THR A 23 4.26 -9.33 -31.93
CA THR A 23 4.36 -7.87 -31.77
C THR A 23 3.68 -7.37 -30.50
N ASP A 24 2.62 -8.07 -30.06
CA ASP A 24 1.83 -7.69 -28.89
C ASP A 24 2.33 -8.43 -27.64
N ALA A 25 2.73 -9.69 -27.82
CA ALA A 25 3.26 -10.54 -26.77
C ALA A 25 4.64 -10.07 -26.26
N ILE A 26 5.55 -9.59 -27.12
CA ILE A 26 6.89 -9.18 -26.67
C ILE A 26 6.84 -7.99 -25.69
N PRO A 27 6.11 -6.89 -25.95
CA PRO A 27 5.91 -5.82 -24.98
C PRO A 27 5.20 -6.29 -23.70
N ALA A 28 4.18 -7.15 -23.82
CA ALA A 28 3.45 -7.68 -22.68
C ALA A 28 4.35 -8.56 -21.79
N LEU A 29 5.20 -9.39 -22.39
CA LEU A 29 6.15 -10.27 -21.68
C LEU A 29 7.41 -9.54 -21.18
N ALA A 30 7.72 -8.36 -21.72
CA ALA A 30 8.80 -7.50 -21.23
C ALA A 30 8.50 -6.98 -19.81
N LEU A 31 7.22 -6.83 -19.47
CA LEU A 31 6.72 -6.68 -18.11
C LEU A 31 6.63 -8.08 -17.49
N PHE A 32 7.78 -8.66 -17.11
CA PHE A 32 7.89 -10.03 -16.59
C PHE A 32 6.67 -10.49 -15.79
N GLU A 33 5.83 -11.34 -16.38
CA GLU A 33 4.91 -12.15 -15.59
C GLU A 33 5.75 -13.15 -14.82
N THR A 34 6.16 -12.77 -13.61
CA THR A 34 6.79 -13.71 -12.69
C THR A 34 5.81 -14.84 -12.43
N ARG A 35 6.31 -16.08 -12.36
CA ARG A 35 5.52 -17.26 -11.99
C ARG A 35 4.56 -16.91 -10.85
N GLY A 36 3.26 -17.10 -11.06
CA GLY A 36 2.24 -16.89 -10.04
C GLY A 36 2.56 -17.69 -8.78
N VAL A 37 2.84 -16.98 -7.68
CA VAL A 37 3.06 -17.59 -6.37
C VAL A 37 1.76 -17.48 -5.58
N SER A 38 1.24 -18.63 -5.13
CA SER A 38 0.07 -18.65 -4.24
C SER A 38 0.39 -17.89 -2.95
N GLN A 39 -0.38 -16.85 -2.68
CA GLN A 39 -0.19 -16.01 -1.50
C GLN A 39 -0.83 -16.65 -0.26
N ARG A 40 -0.16 -16.54 0.89
CA ARG A 40 -0.73 -16.95 2.16
C ARG A 40 -1.69 -15.88 2.67
N ALA A 41 -2.92 -16.27 2.95
CA ALA A 41 -3.93 -15.39 3.52
C ALA A 41 -3.59 -14.97 4.95
N TRP A 42 -3.74 -13.69 5.26
CA TRP A 42 -3.80 -13.21 6.63
C TRP A 42 -5.24 -13.29 7.14
N LYS A 43 -5.52 -14.31 7.96
CA LYS A 43 -6.86 -14.57 8.51
C LYS A 43 -7.09 -13.84 9.82
N ALA A 44 -8.11 -13.00 9.90
CA ALA A 44 -8.48 -12.31 11.13
C ALA A 44 -10.01 -12.07 11.17
N PRO A 45 -10.65 -12.06 12.35
CA PRO A 45 -12.01 -11.56 12.46
C PRO A 45 -12.03 -10.04 12.30
N LEU A 46 -12.84 -9.53 11.37
CA LEU A 46 -13.22 -8.12 11.27
C LEU A 46 -14.29 -7.83 12.33
N THR A 47 -13.93 -7.15 13.41
CA THR A 47 -14.86 -6.81 14.49
C THR A 47 -15.48 -5.43 14.28
N ILE A 48 -16.80 -5.33 14.48
CA ILE A 48 -17.55 -4.06 14.47
C ILE A 48 -18.17 -3.91 15.87
N GLY A 49 -17.60 -3.02 16.67
CA GLY A 49 -17.90 -2.96 18.10
C GLY A 49 -17.55 -4.26 18.81
N ASP A 50 -18.31 -4.58 19.87
CA ASP A 50 -17.99 -5.71 20.77
C ASP A 50 -18.76 -7.00 20.42
N SER A 51 -19.88 -6.90 19.70
CA SER A 51 -20.82 -8.00 19.50
C SER A 51 -20.80 -8.61 18.10
N PHE A 52 -20.27 -7.89 17.11
CA PHE A 52 -20.33 -8.31 15.72
C PHE A 52 -18.95 -8.59 15.15
N SER A 53 -18.76 -9.76 14.56
CA SER A 53 -17.47 -10.23 14.05
C SER A 53 -17.66 -11.05 12.79
N ILE A 54 -16.96 -10.67 11.72
CA ILE A 54 -16.96 -11.39 10.44
C ILE A 54 -15.57 -12.00 10.22
N PRO A 55 -15.44 -13.32 10.05
CA PRO A 55 -14.16 -13.91 9.70
C PRO A 55 -13.75 -13.50 8.28
N VAL A 56 -12.57 -12.87 8.14
CA VAL A 56 -12.04 -12.39 6.86
C VAL A 56 -10.63 -12.91 6.58
N ALA A 57 -10.31 -13.04 5.30
CA ALA A 57 -9.01 -13.42 4.78
C ALA A 57 -8.46 -12.28 3.91
N GLY A 58 -7.29 -11.75 4.29
CA GLY A 58 -6.58 -10.71 3.55
C GLY A 58 -5.46 -11.26 2.67
N TYR A 59 -5.39 -10.81 1.42
CA TYR A 59 -4.35 -11.14 0.45
C TYR A 59 -3.62 -9.87 -0.01
N THR A 60 -2.33 -9.96 -0.30
CA THR A 60 -1.54 -8.79 -0.75
C THR A 60 -1.73 -8.58 -2.25
N ALA A 61 -2.53 -7.60 -2.62
CA ALA A 61 -2.82 -7.26 -4.01
C ALA A 61 -1.60 -6.68 -4.74
N VAL A 62 -0.96 -5.70 -4.11
CA VAL A 62 0.14 -4.94 -4.68
C VAL A 62 1.23 -4.85 -3.64
N ARG A 63 2.47 -5.13 -4.04
CA ARG A 63 3.67 -4.92 -3.24
C ARG A 63 4.81 -4.56 -4.16
N GLU A 64 5.66 -3.66 -3.69
CA GLU A 64 6.92 -3.33 -4.38
C GLU A 64 7.74 -4.60 -4.62
N ALA A 65 8.01 -4.92 -5.90
CA ALA A 65 8.91 -5.99 -6.28
C ALA A 65 10.35 -5.53 -6.07
N ARG A 66 11.11 -6.26 -5.23
CA ARG A 66 12.52 -5.98 -4.97
C ARG A 66 13.40 -7.02 -5.64
N PRO A 67 14.47 -6.61 -6.32
CA PRO A 67 15.43 -7.57 -6.87
C PRO A 67 16.09 -8.37 -5.75
N PRO A 68 16.61 -9.57 -6.03
CA PRO A 68 17.42 -10.32 -5.08
C PRO A 68 18.59 -9.46 -4.57
N PRO A 69 18.96 -9.55 -3.27
CA PRO A 69 20.07 -8.78 -2.74
C PRO A 69 21.37 -9.21 -3.41
N MET A 70 22.23 -8.23 -3.73
CA MET A 70 23.58 -8.50 -4.20
C MET A 70 24.41 -9.10 -3.05
N ARG A 71 25.33 -10.01 -3.40
CA ARG A 71 26.23 -10.65 -2.45
C ARG A 71 27.65 -10.22 -2.75
N ASP A 72 28.36 -9.81 -1.71
CA ASP A 72 29.79 -9.50 -1.81
C ASP A 72 30.56 -10.82 -2.00
N MET A 73 31.48 -10.82 -2.95
CA MET A 73 32.31 -11.98 -3.28
C MET A 73 33.77 -11.55 -3.39
N TYR A 74 34.68 -12.43 -2.98
CA TYR A 74 36.10 -12.21 -3.16
C TYR A 74 36.45 -12.39 -4.65
N ALA A 75 36.90 -11.33 -5.32
CA ALA A 75 37.10 -11.33 -6.77
C ALA A 75 38.06 -12.42 -7.29
N PRO A 76 39.18 -12.73 -6.61
CA PRO A 76 40.08 -13.79 -7.04
C PRO A 76 39.53 -15.21 -6.86
N ASP A 77 38.73 -15.44 -5.82
CA ASP A 77 38.10 -16.74 -5.56
C ASP A 77 36.71 -16.55 -4.92
N PRO A 78 35.63 -16.64 -5.73
CA PRO A 78 34.26 -16.48 -5.26
C PRO A 78 33.82 -17.54 -4.23
N SER A 79 34.58 -18.63 -4.06
CA SER A 79 34.27 -19.65 -3.05
C SER A 79 34.64 -19.23 -1.64
N VAL A 80 35.56 -18.26 -1.50
CA VAL A 80 35.99 -17.75 -0.20
C VAL A 80 34.94 -16.79 0.34
N PRO A 81 34.34 -17.06 1.51
CA PRO A 81 33.32 -16.19 2.08
C PRO A 81 33.96 -14.89 2.58
N VAL A 82 33.41 -13.75 2.15
CA VAL A 82 33.77 -12.43 2.69
C VAL A 82 33.05 -12.25 4.03
N ARG A 83 33.80 -11.90 5.08
CA ARG A 83 33.25 -11.60 6.41
C ARG A 83 33.53 -10.14 6.77
N ALA A 84 32.46 -9.36 6.97
CA ALA A 84 32.57 -8.03 7.54
C ALA A 84 32.94 -8.10 9.03
N VAL A 85 33.93 -7.31 9.45
CA VAL A 85 34.34 -7.14 10.85
C VAL A 85 34.13 -5.67 11.21
N THR A 86 33.30 -5.42 12.21
CA THR A 86 32.98 -4.07 12.70
C THR A 86 33.76 -3.79 13.97
N THR A 87 34.48 -2.66 14.03
CA THR A 87 35.15 -2.15 15.23
C THR A 87 34.48 -0.86 15.70
N TYR A 88 34.39 -0.67 17.02
CA TYR A 88 33.80 0.51 17.63
C TYR A 88 34.91 1.40 18.22
N HIS A 89 34.78 2.70 18.01
CA HIS A 89 35.74 3.68 18.48
C HIS A 89 34.99 4.86 19.11
N LEU A 90 35.58 5.49 20.13
CA LEU A 90 35.07 6.76 20.66
C LEU A 90 35.18 7.85 19.59
N ASN A 91 34.24 8.79 19.62
CA ASN A 91 34.32 10.02 18.83
C ASN A 91 35.23 11.06 19.51
N ASP A 92 36.43 10.64 19.89
CA ASP A 92 37.52 11.50 20.37
C ASP A 92 38.59 11.68 19.27
N GLU A 93 39.51 12.64 19.44
CA GLU A 93 40.58 12.86 18.47
C GLU A 93 41.51 11.64 18.29
N LEU A 94 41.56 10.78 19.31
CA LEU A 94 42.43 9.60 19.37
C LEU A 94 41.76 8.32 18.82
N GLN A 95 40.46 8.35 18.51
CA GLN A 95 39.66 7.20 18.08
C GLN A 95 39.89 5.95 18.92
N THR A 96 39.75 6.10 20.23
CA THR A 96 40.07 5.02 21.18
C THR A 96 39.16 3.80 20.92
N PRO A 97 39.70 2.58 20.73
CA PRO A 97 38.90 1.39 20.48
C PRO A 97 38.11 0.99 21.72
N VAL A 98 36.84 0.63 21.54
CA VAL A 98 35.92 0.21 22.60
C VAL A 98 35.31 -1.14 22.24
N ASP A 99 35.13 -2.01 23.23
CA ASP A 99 34.46 -3.28 23.04
C ASP A 99 32.93 -3.10 23.03
N ILE A 100 32.23 -3.94 22.26
CA ILE A 100 30.77 -3.88 22.14
C ILE A 100 30.06 -4.07 23.48
N SER A 101 30.65 -4.83 24.41
CA SER A 101 30.12 -5.08 25.75
C SER A 101 30.07 -3.82 26.64
N GLU A 102 30.92 -2.82 26.34
CA GLU A 102 30.97 -1.54 27.05
C GLU A 102 30.05 -0.49 26.41
N THR A 103 29.34 -0.83 25.33
CA THR A 103 28.43 0.08 24.64
C THR A 103 26.98 -0.14 25.08
N VAL A 104 26.24 0.96 25.24
CA VAL A 104 24.80 0.94 25.54
C VAL A 104 24.06 1.74 24.47
N ARG A 105 22.90 1.22 24.04
CA ARG A 105 22.04 1.93 23.10
C ARG A 105 21.47 3.17 23.77
N ALA A 106 21.47 4.28 23.05
CA ALA A 106 20.90 5.53 23.55
C ALA A 106 20.06 6.20 22.48
N TYR A 107 18.99 6.86 22.94
CA TYR A 107 18.05 7.58 22.10
C TYR A 107 18.15 9.07 22.39
N ARG A 108 18.02 9.89 21.34
CA ARG A 108 18.01 11.34 21.50
C ARG A 108 16.61 11.81 21.88
N TYR A 109 16.52 12.54 22.99
CA TYR A 109 15.32 13.26 23.41
C TYR A 109 15.63 14.75 23.45
N GLY A 110 15.35 15.43 22.32
CA GLY A 110 15.80 16.80 22.10
C GLY A 110 17.33 16.89 22.04
N ALA A 111 17.92 17.68 22.95
CA ALA A 111 19.38 17.82 23.07
C ALA A 111 20.03 16.73 23.94
N SER A 112 19.25 16.04 24.78
CA SER A 112 19.76 15.06 25.74
C SER A 112 19.85 13.67 25.11
N LEU A 113 20.89 12.92 25.50
CA LEU A 113 21.08 11.53 25.12
C LEU A 113 20.70 10.64 26.31
N VAL A 114 19.66 9.82 26.13
CA VAL A 114 19.11 8.96 27.18
C VAL A 114 19.49 7.51 26.87
N PRO A 115 20.31 6.86 27.71
CA PRO A 115 20.65 5.45 27.55
C PRO A 115 19.44 4.56 27.90
N PHE A 116 19.20 3.54 27.09
CA PHE A 116 18.19 2.51 27.31
C PHE A 116 18.84 1.14 27.15
N SER A 117 18.71 0.29 28.17
CA SER A 117 19.13 -1.12 28.07
C SER A 117 18.12 -1.92 27.24
N ASP A 118 18.55 -3.06 26.69
CA ASP A 118 17.62 -3.94 25.97
C ASP A 118 16.49 -4.46 26.89
N GLU A 119 16.77 -4.66 28.19
CA GLU A 119 15.76 -5.04 29.18
C GLU A 119 14.69 -3.95 29.40
N ASP A 120 15.09 -2.68 29.38
CA ASP A 120 14.15 -1.56 29.49
C ASP A 120 13.28 -1.45 28.24
N LEU A 121 13.86 -1.66 27.06
CA LEU A 121 13.12 -1.67 25.79
C LEU A 121 12.08 -2.79 25.74
N GLU A 122 12.40 -3.97 26.28
CA GLU A 122 11.44 -5.08 26.36
C GLU A 122 10.28 -4.78 27.31
N LYS A 123 10.52 -4.07 28.43
CA LYS A 123 9.46 -3.65 29.36
C LYS A 123 8.55 -2.58 28.77
N ILE A 124 9.08 -1.70 27.91
CA ILE A 124 8.33 -0.62 27.26
C ILE A 124 7.52 -1.14 26.07
N LYS A 125 7.99 -2.22 25.42
CA LYS A 125 7.33 -2.76 24.24
C LYS A 125 5.96 -3.32 24.60
N GLU A 126 4.92 -2.56 24.26
CA GLU A 126 3.54 -3.00 24.41
C GLU A 126 3.26 -4.18 23.46
N LEU A 127 2.91 -5.32 24.05
CA LEU A 127 2.48 -6.50 23.30
C LEU A 127 1.00 -6.36 23.01
N GLU A 128 0.67 -6.07 21.76
CA GLU A 128 -0.73 -6.03 21.32
C GLU A 128 -1.24 -7.40 20.90
N GLU A 129 -2.54 -7.56 20.72
CA GLU A 129 -3.11 -8.78 20.14
C GLU A 129 -3.41 -8.58 18.65
N LYS A 130 -3.33 -9.68 17.89
CA LYS A 130 -3.71 -9.67 16.48
C LYS A 130 -5.18 -9.24 16.37
N CYS A 131 -5.42 -8.11 15.70
CA CYS A 131 -6.71 -7.45 15.71
C CYS A 131 -7.01 -6.84 14.34
N PHE A 132 -8.28 -6.89 13.95
CA PHE A 132 -8.81 -6.17 12.80
C PHE A 132 -10.16 -5.58 13.15
N SER A 133 -10.16 -4.39 13.74
CA SER A 133 -11.37 -3.77 14.29
C SER A 133 -11.76 -2.51 13.53
N VAL A 134 -13.06 -2.34 13.28
CA VAL A 134 -13.62 -1.10 12.73
C VAL A 134 -13.70 -0.05 13.84
N ILE A 135 -13.08 1.09 13.59
CA ILE A 135 -13.14 2.27 14.45
C ILE A 135 -14.41 3.06 14.15
N GLY A 136 -14.75 3.21 12.87
CA GLY A 136 -15.92 3.94 12.43
C GLY A 136 -16.05 4.00 10.91
N PHE A 137 -17.09 4.68 10.44
CA PHE A 137 -17.39 4.86 9.03
C PHE A 137 -17.38 6.35 8.68
N THR A 138 -16.91 6.67 7.49
CA THR A 138 -16.86 8.05 6.98
C THR A 138 -17.11 8.06 5.48
N ARG A 139 -17.44 9.22 4.90
CA ARG A 139 -17.58 9.34 3.43
C ARG A 139 -16.23 9.16 2.75
N SER A 140 -16.24 8.64 1.53
CA SER A 140 -15.03 8.44 0.72
C SER A 140 -14.23 9.73 0.52
N GLU A 141 -14.92 10.86 0.34
CA GLU A 141 -14.36 12.22 0.20
C GLU A 141 -13.47 12.66 1.38
N ASN A 142 -13.77 12.18 2.59
CA ASN A 142 -13.02 12.54 3.80
C ASN A 142 -11.65 11.85 3.89
N VAL A 143 -11.41 10.83 3.07
CA VAL A 143 -10.15 10.06 3.06
C VAL A 143 -9.51 10.16 1.67
N PRO A 144 -8.92 11.32 1.33
CA PRO A 144 -8.30 11.51 0.04
C PRO A 144 -7.05 10.63 -0.12
N ARG A 145 -6.76 10.25 -1.37
CA ARG A 145 -5.69 9.32 -1.74
C ARG A 145 -4.29 9.73 -1.26
N HIS A 146 -4.03 11.01 -1.06
CA HIS A 146 -2.73 11.49 -0.58
C HIS A 146 -2.46 11.14 0.90
N LEU A 147 -3.46 10.67 1.64
CA LEU A 147 -3.29 10.15 3.00
C LEU A 147 -2.91 8.67 3.05
N TYR A 148 -2.93 7.98 1.90
CA TYR A 148 -2.54 6.57 1.84
C TYR A 148 -1.04 6.44 2.01
N VAL A 149 -0.63 5.58 2.92
CA VAL A 149 0.77 5.26 3.21
C VAL A 149 1.01 3.76 3.06
N GLY A 150 2.21 3.33 3.38
CA GLY A 150 2.61 1.92 3.31
C GLY A 150 3.15 1.51 1.94
N ASN A 151 3.66 0.29 1.88
CA ASN A 151 4.31 -0.29 0.71
C ASN A 151 3.49 -1.43 0.07
N SER A 152 2.29 -1.68 0.60
CA SER A 152 1.44 -2.77 0.14
C SER A 152 -0.04 -2.41 0.22
N VAL A 153 -0.80 -2.96 -0.72
CA VAL A 153 -2.27 -2.90 -0.74
C VAL A 153 -2.79 -4.31 -0.50
N MET A 154 -3.81 -4.45 0.34
CA MET A 154 -4.42 -5.76 0.61
C MET A 154 -5.87 -5.78 0.12
N PHE A 155 -6.34 -6.92 -0.36
CA PHE A 155 -7.77 -7.18 -0.53
C PHE A 155 -8.24 -8.14 0.55
N PHE A 156 -9.38 -7.83 1.13
CA PHE A 156 -10.08 -8.69 2.07
C PHE A 156 -11.29 -9.31 1.41
N VAL A 157 -11.50 -10.59 1.72
CA VAL A 157 -12.67 -11.39 1.36
C VAL A 157 -13.16 -12.14 2.59
N ALA A 158 -14.39 -12.63 2.59
CA ALA A 158 -14.89 -13.49 3.66
C ALA A 158 -14.05 -14.77 3.74
N ASP A 159 -13.65 -15.15 4.95
CA ASP A 159 -13.00 -16.45 5.17
C ASP A 159 -14.09 -17.52 5.28
N THR A 160 -14.34 -18.22 4.19
CA THR A 160 -15.20 -19.41 4.18
C THR A 160 -14.31 -20.64 4.36
N PRO A 161 -14.33 -21.31 5.53
CA PRO A 161 -13.68 -22.60 5.64
C PRO A 161 -14.41 -23.56 4.69
N ALA A 162 -13.65 -24.21 3.79
CA ALA A 162 -14.15 -25.13 2.76
C ALA A 162 -14.94 -26.36 3.29
N HIS A 163 -15.20 -26.44 4.60
CA HIS A 163 -15.78 -27.60 5.28
C HIS A 163 -16.93 -27.27 6.25
N SER A 164 -17.43 -26.03 6.34
CA SER A 164 -18.65 -25.75 7.13
C SER A 164 -19.72 -25.06 6.30
N SER A 165 -20.75 -25.83 5.93
CA SER A 165 -21.88 -25.38 5.08
C SER A 165 -22.69 -24.25 5.70
N ASP A 166 -22.75 -24.15 7.03
CA ASP A 166 -23.76 -23.28 7.66
C ASP A 166 -23.19 -21.93 8.11
N THR A 167 -21.90 -21.87 8.46
CA THR A 167 -21.25 -20.64 8.96
C THR A 167 -20.53 -19.87 7.86
N GLY A 168 -20.04 -20.55 6.82
CA GLY A 168 -19.39 -19.91 5.67
C GLY A 168 -20.33 -18.98 4.91
N ASP A 169 -21.57 -19.42 4.70
CA ASP A 169 -22.59 -18.65 3.99
C ASP A 169 -22.99 -17.38 4.75
N ALA A 170 -23.10 -17.45 6.07
CA ALA A 170 -23.41 -16.29 6.91
C ALA A 170 -22.31 -15.24 6.87
N ALA A 171 -21.03 -15.64 6.97
CA ALA A 171 -19.90 -14.72 6.90
C ALA A 171 -19.77 -14.05 5.52
N SER A 172 -19.94 -14.83 4.45
CA SER A 172 -19.91 -14.32 3.08
C SER A 172 -21.05 -13.33 2.81
N THR A 173 -22.25 -13.66 3.28
CA THR A 173 -23.43 -12.78 3.16
C THR A 173 -23.24 -11.49 3.95
N ALA A 174 -22.77 -11.58 5.20
CA ALA A 174 -22.51 -10.41 6.04
C ALA A 174 -21.43 -9.49 5.45
N PHE A 175 -20.35 -10.07 4.94
CA PHE A 175 -19.27 -9.33 4.28
C PHE A 175 -19.76 -8.63 3.01
N SER A 176 -20.54 -9.35 2.19
CA SER A 176 -21.11 -8.82 0.95
C SER A 176 -22.10 -7.69 1.23
N ALA A 177 -22.96 -7.85 2.24
CA ALA A 177 -23.89 -6.82 2.68
C ALA A 177 -23.15 -5.57 3.17
N LEU A 178 -22.07 -5.73 3.94
CA LEU A 178 -21.24 -4.61 4.40
C LEU A 178 -20.60 -3.87 3.21
N ALA A 179 -19.98 -4.59 2.29
CA ALA A 179 -19.33 -3.99 1.13
C ALA A 179 -20.33 -3.29 0.20
N GLN A 180 -21.52 -3.87 0.00
CA GLN A 180 -22.61 -3.26 -0.75
C GLN A 180 -23.10 -1.97 -0.07
N ALA A 181 -23.33 -2.00 1.24
CA ALA A 181 -23.78 -0.83 1.99
C ALA A 181 -22.75 0.32 1.93
N LEU A 182 -21.46 0.01 2.03
CA LEU A 182 -20.39 1.00 1.86
C LEU A 182 -20.39 1.60 0.45
N PHE A 183 -20.64 0.79 -0.57
CA PHE A 183 -20.67 1.26 -1.95
C PHE A 183 -21.88 2.16 -2.22
N GLU A 184 -23.07 1.77 -1.76
CA GLU A 184 -24.30 2.54 -1.95
C GLU A 184 -24.28 3.89 -1.22
N LEU A 185 -23.63 3.94 -0.05
CA LEU A 185 -23.51 5.15 0.77
C LEU A 185 -22.30 6.02 0.43
N ASP A 186 -21.50 5.64 -0.57
CA ASP A 186 -20.20 6.24 -0.87
C ASP A 186 -19.34 6.45 0.39
N ALA A 187 -19.29 5.39 1.20
CA ALA A 187 -18.65 5.36 2.51
C ALA A 187 -17.47 4.40 2.53
N VAL A 188 -16.54 4.67 3.45
CA VAL A 188 -15.37 3.85 3.74
C VAL A 188 -15.31 3.55 5.23
N ALA A 189 -14.73 2.41 5.58
CA ALA A 189 -14.56 2.01 6.98
C ALA A 189 -13.14 2.29 7.45
N LEU A 190 -13.00 3.01 8.55
CA LEU A 190 -11.72 3.20 9.23
C LEU A 190 -11.47 2.00 10.15
N VAL A 191 -10.30 1.40 10.03
CA VAL A 191 -9.95 0.16 10.74
C VAL A 191 -8.61 0.28 11.45
N ARG A 192 -8.52 -0.35 12.62
CA ARG A 192 -7.27 -0.64 13.32
C ARG A 192 -6.83 -2.05 12.95
N ARG A 193 -5.62 -2.18 12.42
CA ARG A 193 -5.01 -3.46 12.04
C ARG A 193 -3.76 -3.70 12.87
N VAL A 194 -3.68 -4.87 13.50
CA VAL A 194 -2.49 -5.37 14.20
C VAL A 194 -2.15 -6.71 13.60
N TYR A 195 -1.03 -6.81 12.89
CA TYR A 195 -0.69 -8.01 12.11
C TYR A 195 -0.41 -9.24 12.99
N SER A 196 0.36 -9.05 14.07
CA SER A 196 0.71 -10.05 15.08
C SER A 196 1.04 -9.38 16.41
N ARG A 197 1.28 -10.19 17.46
CA ARG A 197 1.56 -9.69 18.82
C ARG A 197 2.81 -8.82 18.96
N SER A 198 3.71 -8.88 17.98
CA SER A 198 4.96 -8.14 17.96
C SER A 198 4.94 -6.90 17.08
N THR A 199 3.84 -6.66 16.35
CA THR A 199 3.70 -5.53 15.41
C THR A 199 2.90 -4.41 16.04
N ALA A 200 3.31 -3.18 15.77
CA ALA A 200 2.56 -1.98 16.15
C ALA A 200 1.20 -1.91 15.43
N PRO A 201 0.20 -1.25 16.03
CA PRO A 201 -1.08 -1.02 15.39
C PRO A 201 -0.93 -0.04 14.23
N VAL A 202 -1.61 -0.35 13.14
CA VAL A 202 -1.68 0.48 11.95
C VAL A 202 -3.12 0.92 11.73
N LEU A 203 -3.30 2.22 11.49
CA LEU A 203 -4.58 2.75 11.03
C LEU A 203 -4.71 2.48 9.53
N GLY A 204 -5.88 2.08 9.08
CA GLY A 204 -6.16 1.94 7.66
C GLY A 204 -7.60 2.22 7.30
N VAL A 205 -7.86 2.18 6.01
CA VAL A 205 -9.18 2.38 5.41
C VAL A 205 -9.56 1.17 4.57
N LEU A 206 -10.82 0.76 4.68
CA LEU A 206 -11.46 -0.22 3.80
C LEU A 206 -12.39 0.48 2.82
N THR A 207 -12.08 0.31 1.54
CA THR A 207 -12.86 0.83 0.42
C THR A 207 -13.57 -0.33 -0.28
N PRO A 208 -14.88 -0.24 -0.54
CA PRO A 208 -15.59 -1.30 -1.24
C PRO A 208 -15.18 -1.38 -2.71
N ARG A 209 -14.97 -2.60 -3.20
CA ARG A 209 -14.74 -2.90 -4.61
C ARG A 209 -15.65 -4.05 -5.03
N ILE A 210 -16.68 -3.70 -5.78
CA ILE A 210 -17.66 -4.64 -6.33
C ILE A 210 -17.28 -4.92 -7.78
N GLN A 211 -17.09 -6.19 -8.10
CA GLN A 211 -16.89 -6.70 -9.46
C GLN A 211 -18.06 -7.60 -9.82
N ALA A 212 -18.25 -7.87 -11.13
CA ALA A 212 -19.37 -8.67 -11.61
C ALA A 212 -19.44 -10.08 -10.98
N THR A 213 -18.27 -10.63 -10.61
CA THR A 213 -18.13 -12.00 -10.09
C THR A 213 -17.81 -12.06 -8.60
N SER A 214 -17.41 -10.95 -7.96
CA SER A 214 -16.94 -10.97 -6.58
C SER A 214 -17.03 -9.62 -5.90
N THR A 215 -17.22 -9.67 -4.58
CA THR A 215 -17.24 -8.50 -3.70
C THR A 215 -16.01 -8.54 -2.80
N SER A 216 -15.27 -7.45 -2.73
CA SER A 216 -14.04 -7.35 -1.94
C SER A 216 -13.91 -5.98 -1.27
N LEU A 217 -13.13 -5.93 -0.18
CA LEU A 217 -12.74 -4.68 0.46
C LEU A 217 -11.25 -4.44 0.25
N VAL A 218 -10.91 -3.26 -0.28
CA VAL A 218 -9.52 -2.83 -0.49
C VAL A 218 -9.03 -2.15 0.77
N TYR A 219 -7.90 -2.61 1.30
CA TYR A 219 -7.24 -2.02 2.46
C TYR A 219 -6.04 -1.18 2.05
N HIS A 220 -6.05 0.06 2.51
CA HIS A 220 -4.91 0.97 2.45
C HIS A 220 -4.52 1.39 3.88
N GLU A 221 -3.23 1.47 4.15
CA GLU A 221 -2.73 2.05 5.41
C GLU A 221 -2.89 3.58 5.34
N LEU A 222 -3.23 4.19 6.47
CA LEU A 222 -3.42 5.64 6.59
C LEU A 222 -2.30 6.27 7.42
N ALA A 223 -1.91 7.48 7.01
CA ALA A 223 -0.97 8.30 7.76
C ALA A 223 -1.50 8.61 9.16
N PHE A 224 -0.63 8.50 10.18
CA PHE A 224 -0.89 9.11 11.47
C PHE A 224 -0.61 10.61 11.43
N GLN A 225 -1.09 11.33 12.45
CA GLN A 225 -0.86 12.77 12.57
C GLN A 225 0.63 13.16 12.48
N GLN A 226 1.52 12.31 13.00
CA GLN A 226 2.96 12.50 12.99
C GLN A 226 3.62 12.32 11.60
N ASP A 227 2.94 11.63 10.69
CA ASP A 227 3.41 11.38 9.32
C ASP A 227 3.07 12.54 8.38
N ILE A 228 2.05 13.32 8.73
CA ILE A 228 1.59 14.46 7.93
C ILE A 228 2.61 15.60 8.03
N ARG A 229 3.08 16.07 6.87
CA ARG A 229 3.96 17.23 6.75
C ARG A 229 3.21 18.39 6.11
N THR A 230 2.97 19.45 6.88
CA THR A 230 2.28 20.66 6.43
C THR A 230 3.27 21.65 5.85
N PHE A 231 3.44 21.61 4.53
CA PHE A 231 4.23 22.60 3.79
C PHE A 231 3.32 23.71 3.25
N THR A 232 3.76 24.96 3.36
CA THR A 232 3.06 26.10 2.78
C THR A 232 3.67 26.43 1.42
N PHE A 233 2.83 26.47 0.40
CA PHE A 233 3.21 26.84 -0.96
C PHE A 233 2.46 28.09 -1.41
N ASN A 234 3.09 28.90 -2.25
CA ASN A 234 2.41 30.04 -2.86
C ASN A 234 1.34 29.55 -3.85
N SER A 235 0.13 30.10 -3.77
CA SER A 235 -0.95 29.77 -4.69
C SER A 235 -0.57 30.17 -6.12
N LEU A 236 -0.72 29.23 -7.05
CA LEU A 236 -0.62 29.51 -8.49
C LEU A 236 -1.92 30.17 -8.98
N PRO A 237 -1.86 31.06 -9.97
CA PRO A 237 -3.06 31.68 -10.53
C PRO A 237 -3.92 30.62 -11.23
N VAL A 238 -5.14 30.39 -10.71
CA VAL A 238 -6.11 29.49 -11.33
C VAL A 238 -6.86 30.26 -12.42
N VAL A 239 -6.80 29.78 -13.66
CA VAL A 239 -7.63 30.31 -14.74
C VAL A 239 -9.01 29.65 -14.64
N ASN A 240 -9.89 30.20 -13.81
CA ASN A 240 -11.29 29.77 -13.81
C ASN A 240 -11.99 30.40 -15.01
N ALA A 241 -12.30 29.59 -16.02
CA ALA A 241 -12.98 30.01 -17.25
C ALA A 241 -14.44 30.49 -17.03
N LEU A 242 -14.95 30.46 -15.79
CA LEU A 242 -16.36 30.69 -15.45
C LEU A 242 -16.67 32.04 -14.77
N SER A 243 -15.69 32.90 -14.51
CA SER A 243 -15.96 34.24 -13.95
C SER A 243 -15.72 35.32 -15.01
N SER A 244 -16.64 35.45 -15.95
CA SER A 244 -16.79 36.59 -16.86
C SER A 244 -17.40 37.81 -16.17
N SER A 245 -17.02 38.08 -14.93
CA SER A 245 -17.42 39.28 -14.17
C SER A 245 -16.26 39.79 -13.33
N ASP A 246 -15.55 40.75 -13.92
CA ASP A 246 -15.01 42.00 -13.34
C ASP A 246 -14.88 42.13 -11.80
N GLY A 247 -14.31 41.12 -11.14
CA GLY A 247 -13.98 41.10 -9.73
C GLY A 247 -12.51 40.74 -9.57
N LEU A 248 -11.65 41.74 -9.77
CA LEU A 248 -10.20 41.61 -9.75
C LEU A 248 -9.70 41.25 -8.34
N ASP A 249 -9.50 39.95 -8.06
CA ASP A 249 -8.65 39.51 -6.96
C ASP A 249 -7.19 39.86 -7.28
N LYS A 250 -6.82 41.13 -7.02
CA LYS A 250 -5.46 41.70 -7.12
C LYS A 250 -4.41 41.00 -6.26
N ARG A 251 -4.75 39.88 -5.60
CA ARG A 251 -3.87 39.13 -4.68
C ARG A 251 -3.16 37.95 -5.33
N THR A 252 -3.55 37.55 -6.55
CA THR A 252 -2.92 36.40 -7.23
C THR A 252 -1.70 36.86 -8.04
N ASN A 253 -0.58 36.13 -7.91
CA ASN A 253 0.67 36.40 -8.63
C ASN A 253 0.44 36.38 -10.16
N SER A 254 0.24 37.55 -10.78
CA SER A 254 0.02 37.68 -12.23
C SER A 254 1.21 37.21 -13.07
N LYS A 255 2.40 37.15 -12.46
CA LYS A 255 3.66 36.75 -13.10
C LYS A 255 3.60 35.36 -13.75
N HIS A 256 2.81 34.44 -13.20
CA HIS A 256 2.75 33.05 -13.64
C HIS A 256 1.41 32.68 -14.30
N ARG A 257 0.59 33.66 -14.68
CA ARG A 257 -0.68 33.39 -15.35
C ARG A 257 -0.41 32.92 -16.79
N PRO A 258 -0.93 31.75 -17.22
CA PRO A 258 -0.73 31.29 -18.58
C PRO A 258 -1.47 32.19 -19.58
N SER A 259 -0.84 32.42 -20.72
CA SER A 259 -1.45 33.13 -21.85
C SER A 259 -2.49 32.24 -22.55
N PRO A 260 -3.47 32.82 -23.27
CA PRO A 260 -4.45 32.04 -24.03
C PRO A 260 -3.80 31.08 -25.04
N GLU A 261 -2.71 31.52 -25.69
CA GLU A 261 -1.95 30.67 -26.62
C GLU A 261 -1.34 29.45 -25.93
N GLN A 262 -0.82 29.61 -24.71
CA GLN A 262 -0.28 28.49 -23.92
C GLN A 262 -1.38 27.51 -23.50
N VAL A 263 -2.58 28.00 -23.19
CA VAL A 263 -3.72 27.14 -22.86
C VAL A 263 -4.16 26.33 -24.08
N THR A 264 -4.31 26.97 -25.25
CA THR A 264 -4.66 26.27 -26.50
C THR A 264 -3.57 25.31 -26.94
N ALA A 265 -2.29 25.64 -26.75
CA ALA A 265 -1.19 24.74 -27.04
C ALA A 265 -1.19 23.51 -26.11
N MET A 266 -1.51 23.70 -24.83
CA MET A 266 -1.63 22.61 -23.86
C MET A 266 -2.84 21.71 -24.18
N GLU A 267 -3.97 22.30 -24.54
CA GLU A 267 -5.17 21.56 -24.97
C GLU A 267 -4.86 20.68 -26.19
N LYS A 268 -4.24 21.26 -27.24
CA LYS A 268 -3.78 20.50 -28.41
C LYS A 268 -2.79 19.39 -28.06
N PHE A 269 -1.93 19.61 -27.06
CA PHE A 269 -0.97 18.61 -26.61
C PHE A 269 -1.66 17.45 -25.87
N VAL A 270 -2.62 17.75 -24.99
CA VAL A 270 -3.42 16.75 -24.27
C VAL A 270 -4.28 15.94 -25.24
N ASP A 271 -4.89 16.57 -26.25
CA ASP A 271 -5.72 15.87 -27.24
C ASP A 271 -4.90 14.97 -28.19
N ALA A 272 -3.60 15.25 -28.34
CA ALA A 272 -2.72 14.49 -29.22
C ALA A 272 -2.04 13.29 -28.53
N MET A 273 -2.05 13.22 -27.19
CA MET A 273 -1.54 12.09 -26.39
C MET A 273 -2.64 11.07 -26.09
#